data_AF-A0AA43TY32-F1
#
_entry.id   AF-A0AA43TY32-F1
#
_cell.length_a   1.000
_cell.length_b   1.000
_cell.length_c   1.000
_cell.angle_alpha   90.00
_cell.angle_beta   90.00
_cell.angle_gamma   90.00
#
_symmetry.space_group_name_H-M   'P 1'
#
loop_
_entity.id
_entity.type
_entity.pdbx_description
1 polymer ?
#
loop_
_entity_poly.entity_id
_entity_poly.type
_entity_poly.pdbx_seq_one_letter_code
_entity_poly.pdbx_strand_id
1 'polypeptide(L)'
;MISLRSRYVFAPIIFALLTLILLSLRFSLGPISSEPPPPPPPAENVKKFKPAKEPPPPPLPEYFPLAANALSPADIPPVPSWNRPPTPHVPETTRLYIGFTRYWPLLQQVVLSYIAGGWPPEDIYVIENTGTFDANKRGLLTSQNPFYLDYKRLTEVFGVNVITMPSLQTFAQLQNFYLSEAINNDLKYYFWGHMDVALVPHEEKEPYRSLYQIAVDTIRESQEDDFERDPETGKKKMWAIRFFAYDWFALVNAEAYQKVGGWDSMIGYYGTDCDMHSRLKMNELVSPIADAAMVYDVSRSLDDLELLFRRRKKTSGSTENPGAEGTPRLVKDDLDAEIERRLWGEGNSTSRPSPEEDDEHTTSDSHKLSDDHKASSFLPHSSSSSPSSTSPSTPEIRAYLDETEEDTRGGPAYQHLKDTLEALAQEKRDDPYRNSWQLKQRGGQGEPYYYDADGWEKALQMTIEAGVRINEEKWGHRGCDLVGEGQRKEGEQWMLEHDWE
;
A
#
# COMPACT_ATOMS: atom_id res chain seq x y z
N MET A 1 53.81 11.61 86.80
CA MET A 1 54.32 10.42 87.51
C MET A 1 53.25 9.34 87.53
N ILE A 2 53.24 8.43 86.55
CA ILE A 2 52.90 6.99 86.66
C ILE A 2 53.76 6.31 85.58
N SER A 3 54.64 5.42 86.04
CA SER A 3 55.78 4.85 85.31
C SER A 3 55.40 3.55 84.58
N LEU A 4 55.88 3.42 83.35
CA LEU A 4 55.88 2.20 82.53
C LEU A 4 56.57 1.02 83.26
N ARG A 5 55.80 0.07 83.77
CA ARG A 5 56.27 -1.31 84.07
C ARG A 5 55.11 -2.31 84.01
N SER A 6 54.60 -2.61 82.81
CA SER A 6 53.87 -3.87 82.54
C SER A 6 53.62 -4.10 81.05
N ARG A 7 54.67 -4.19 80.22
CA ARG A 7 54.53 -4.51 78.78
C ARG A 7 55.36 -5.70 78.30
N TYR A 8 55.99 -6.46 79.21
CA TYR A 8 56.90 -7.56 78.84
C TYR A 8 56.51 -8.93 79.41
N VAL A 9 55.20 -9.24 79.43
CA VAL A 9 54.73 -10.60 79.77
C VAL A 9 53.70 -11.16 78.78
N PHE A 10 53.04 -10.32 77.97
CA PHE A 10 51.99 -10.79 77.04
C PHE A 10 52.50 -11.24 75.65
N ALA A 11 53.65 -10.74 75.20
CA ALA A 11 54.17 -11.07 73.86
C ALA A 11 54.51 -12.57 73.65
N PRO A 12 55.17 -13.29 74.58
CA PRO A 12 55.54 -14.69 74.32
C PRO A 12 54.34 -15.66 74.37
N ILE A 13 53.29 -15.33 75.13
CA ILE A 13 52.09 -16.18 75.26
C ILE A 13 51.25 -16.13 73.97
N ILE A 14 51.12 -14.95 73.36
CA ILE A 14 50.41 -14.80 72.08
C ILE A 14 51.17 -15.54 70.97
N PHE A 15 52.50 -15.48 70.97
CA PHE A 15 53.30 -16.18 69.97
C PHE A 15 53.16 -17.71 70.08
N ALA A 16 53.18 -18.26 71.30
CA ALA A 16 53.01 -19.69 71.55
C ALA A 16 51.62 -20.21 71.13
N LEU A 17 50.56 -19.45 71.42
CA LEU A 17 49.18 -19.77 71.01
C LEU A 17 49.01 -19.71 69.47
N LEU A 18 49.61 -18.73 68.81
CA LEU A 18 49.57 -18.64 67.34
C LEU A 18 50.31 -19.81 66.68
N THR A 19 51.45 -20.24 67.21
CA THR A 19 52.15 -21.42 66.68
C THR A 19 51.36 -22.72 66.90
N LEU A 20 50.65 -22.88 68.02
CA LEU A 20 49.79 -24.04 68.26
C LEU A 20 48.56 -24.06 67.35
N ILE A 21 47.95 -22.90 67.10
CA ILE A 21 46.83 -22.77 66.13
C ILE A 21 47.33 -23.09 64.71
N LEU A 22 48.47 -22.55 64.29
CA LEU A 22 49.03 -22.81 62.97
C LEU A 22 49.48 -24.27 62.78
N LEU A 23 49.98 -24.95 63.82
CA LEU A 23 50.28 -26.38 63.74
C LEU A 23 49.00 -27.23 63.67
N SER A 24 47.95 -26.88 64.41
CA SER A 24 46.66 -27.60 64.36
C SER A 24 45.97 -27.48 62.99
N LEU A 25 46.10 -26.33 62.31
CA LEU A 25 45.61 -26.14 60.95
C LEU A 25 46.39 -26.93 59.89
N ARG A 26 47.68 -27.23 60.11
CA ARG A 26 48.49 -28.03 59.18
C ARG A 26 48.21 -29.53 59.23
N PHE A 27 47.69 -30.06 60.34
CA PHE A 27 47.36 -31.49 60.47
C PHE A 27 45.92 -31.84 60.09
N SER A 28 45.05 -30.86 59.85
CA SER A 28 43.65 -31.08 59.45
C SER A 28 43.38 -30.96 57.95
N LEU A 29 44.41 -30.64 57.15
CA LEU A 29 44.35 -30.67 55.69
C LEU A 29 45.04 -31.94 55.20
N GLY A 30 44.26 -33.01 55.01
CA GLY A 30 44.70 -34.15 54.22
C GLY A 30 45.11 -33.69 52.81
N PRO A 31 45.88 -34.48 52.05
CA PRO A 31 46.33 -34.09 50.72
C PRO A 31 45.11 -33.72 49.87
N ILE A 32 44.97 -32.43 49.57
CA ILE A 32 43.98 -31.91 48.62
C ILE A 32 44.38 -32.52 47.29
N SER A 33 43.57 -33.46 46.80
CA SER A 33 43.67 -33.97 45.43
C SER A 33 43.68 -32.77 44.50
N SER A 34 44.80 -32.55 43.82
CA SER A 34 45.04 -31.41 42.94
C SER A 34 44.44 -31.64 41.54
N GLU A 35 43.36 -32.40 41.44
CA GLU A 35 42.59 -32.43 40.20
C GLU A 35 41.59 -31.27 40.21
N PRO A 36 41.75 -30.26 39.33
CA PRO A 36 40.70 -29.28 39.14
C PRO A 36 39.41 -30.03 38.75
N PRO A 37 38.23 -29.63 39.25
CA PRO A 37 36.99 -30.23 38.81
C PRO A 37 36.92 -30.16 37.28
N PRO A 38 36.47 -31.23 36.61
CA PRO A 38 36.34 -31.20 35.16
C PRO A 38 35.50 -29.97 34.78
N PRO A 39 35.89 -29.22 33.73
CA PRO A 39 35.10 -28.07 33.30
C PRO A 39 33.64 -28.53 33.12
N PRO A 40 32.65 -27.73 33.55
CA PRO A 40 31.26 -28.08 33.31
C PRO A 40 31.10 -28.39 31.83
N PRO A 41 30.33 -29.45 31.47
CA PRO A 41 30.10 -29.77 30.08
C PRO A 41 29.62 -28.48 29.38
N PRO A 42 30.15 -28.15 28.18
CA PRO A 42 29.77 -26.93 27.49
C PRO A 42 28.25 -26.90 27.45
N ALA A 43 27.66 -25.83 27.99
CA ALA A 43 26.21 -25.69 28.05
C ALA A 43 25.67 -26.02 26.67
N GLU A 44 24.89 -27.09 26.60
CA GLU A 44 24.35 -27.58 25.33
C GLU A 44 23.59 -26.39 24.76
N ASN A 45 24.06 -25.85 23.63
CA ASN A 45 23.50 -24.67 22.99
C ASN A 45 22.13 -25.08 22.41
N VAL A 46 21.14 -25.27 23.28
CA VAL A 46 19.78 -25.60 22.90
C VAL A 46 19.20 -24.34 22.29
N LYS A 47 19.00 -24.38 20.97
CA LYS A 47 18.30 -23.32 20.23
C LYS A 47 16.94 -23.12 20.89
N LYS A 48 16.69 -21.93 21.42
CA LYS A 48 15.36 -21.54 21.91
C LYS A 48 14.53 -21.11 20.70
N PHE A 49 13.48 -21.85 20.41
CA PHE A 49 12.54 -21.51 19.35
C PHE A 49 11.43 -20.59 19.89
N LYS A 50 10.86 -19.77 19.01
CA LYS A 50 9.59 -19.07 19.30
C LYS A 50 8.49 -20.11 19.56
N PRO A 51 7.41 -19.74 20.28
CA PRO A 51 6.23 -20.59 20.43
C PRO A 51 5.75 -21.13 19.07
N ALA A 52 5.17 -22.33 19.09
CA ALA A 52 4.53 -22.90 17.90
C ALA A 52 3.45 -21.94 17.39
N LYS A 53 3.41 -21.76 16.07
CA LYS A 53 2.39 -20.92 15.44
C LYS A 53 1.05 -21.62 15.46
N GLU A 54 0.00 -20.83 15.54
CA GLU A 54 -1.36 -21.29 15.29
C GLU A 54 -1.51 -21.80 13.85
N PRO A 55 -2.48 -22.69 13.60
CA PRO A 55 -2.81 -23.13 12.26
C PRO A 55 -3.15 -21.94 11.35
N PRO A 56 -2.90 -22.05 10.03
CA PRO A 56 -3.26 -21.01 9.08
C PRO A 56 -4.79 -20.76 9.11
N PRO A 57 -5.23 -19.53 8.76
CA PRO A 57 -6.64 -19.21 8.65
C PRO A 57 -7.34 -20.11 7.62
N PRO A 58 -8.68 -20.23 7.67
CA PRO A 58 -9.42 -20.96 6.66
C PRO A 58 -9.16 -20.39 5.26
N PRO A 59 -9.37 -21.20 4.20
CA PRO A 59 -9.20 -20.72 2.84
C PRO A 59 -10.04 -19.48 2.54
N LEU A 60 -9.42 -18.47 1.91
CA LEU A 60 -10.13 -17.30 1.40
C LEU A 60 -11.31 -17.71 0.50
N PRO A 61 -12.49 -17.07 0.63
CA PRO A 61 -13.61 -17.29 -0.27
C PRO A 61 -13.31 -16.73 -1.68
N GLU A 62 -14.09 -17.14 -2.68
CA GLU A 62 -14.10 -16.51 -4.00
C GLU A 62 -14.97 -15.25 -3.95
N TYR A 63 -14.33 -14.09 -4.02
CA TYR A 63 -14.97 -12.77 -3.93
C TYR A 63 -15.61 -12.31 -5.25
N PHE A 64 -15.31 -13.00 -6.37
CA PHE A 64 -15.96 -12.75 -7.65
C PHE A 64 -16.36 -14.06 -8.34
N PRO A 65 -17.44 -14.72 -7.89
CA PRO A 65 -17.84 -16.04 -8.39
C PRO A 65 -18.06 -16.08 -9.91
N LEU A 66 -18.59 -15.01 -10.52
CA LEU A 66 -18.75 -14.94 -11.99
C LEU A 66 -17.43 -15.05 -12.75
N ALA A 67 -16.33 -14.56 -12.17
CA ALA A 67 -15.01 -14.64 -12.78
C ALA A 67 -14.31 -15.99 -12.55
N ALA A 68 -14.88 -16.90 -11.74
CA ALA A 68 -14.25 -18.18 -11.43
C ALA A 68 -14.06 -19.07 -12.68
N ASN A 69 -15.05 -19.04 -13.59
CA ASN A 69 -15.04 -19.81 -14.85
C ASN A 69 -14.96 -18.91 -16.09
N ALA A 70 -14.75 -17.60 -15.91
CA ALA A 70 -14.67 -16.65 -17.01
C ALA A 70 -13.40 -16.88 -17.84
N LEU A 71 -13.51 -16.69 -19.15
CA LEU A 71 -12.40 -16.90 -20.10
C LEU A 71 -12.05 -15.62 -20.88
N SER A 72 -12.89 -14.59 -20.78
CA SER A 72 -12.75 -13.36 -21.55
C SER A 72 -13.47 -12.18 -20.87
N PRO A 73 -13.23 -10.93 -21.31
CA PRO A 73 -13.96 -9.77 -20.80
C PRO A 73 -15.46 -9.81 -21.08
N ALA A 74 -15.91 -10.64 -22.03
CA ALA A 74 -17.34 -10.85 -22.30
C ALA A 74 -18.02 -11.75 -21.25
N ASP A 75 -17.24 -12.39 -20.37
CA ASP A 75 -17.72 -13.31 -19.35
C ASP A 75 -17.89 -12.66 -17.97
N ILE A 76 -17.67 -11.35 -17.86
CA ILE A 76 -17.94 -10.55 -16.66
C ILE A 76 -19.10 -9.57 -16.93
N PRO A 77 -19.75 -9.02 -15.89
CA PRO A 77 -20.82 -8.05 -16.08
C PRO A 77 -20.35 -6.84 -16.90
N PRO A 78 -21.20 -6.29 -17.79
CA PRO A 78 -20.82 -5.14 -18.60
C PRO A 78 -20.63 -3.90 -17.73
N VAL A 79 -19.67 -3.05 -18.11
CA VAL A 79 -19.50 -1.70 -17.53
C VAL A 79 -20.82 -0.92 -17.65
N PRO A 80 -21.25 -0.23 -16.56
CA PRO A 80 -22.45 0.60 -16.58
C PRO A 80 -22.48 1.52 -17.79
N SER A 81 -23.62 1.59 -18.49
CA SER A 81 -23.72 2.24 -19.79
C SER A 81 -23.28 3.71 -19.79
N TRP A 82 -23.48 4.43 -18.68
CA TRP A 82 -23.02 5.80 -18.48
C TRP A 82 -21.52 5.94 -18.19
N ASN A 83 -20.84 4.89 -17.71
CA ASN A 83 -19.40 4.89 -17.45
C ASN A 83 -18.57 4.52 -18.69
N ARG A 84 -19.16 3.97 -19.76
CA ARG A 84 -18.41 3.40 -20.89
C ARG A 84 -17.44 4.41 -21.53
N PRO A 85 -16.16 4.04 -21.73
CA PRO A 85 -15.22 4.92 -22.41
C PRO A 85 -15.61 5.09 -23.89
N PRO A 86 -15.25 6.23 -24.51
CA PRO A 86 -15.45 6.45 -25.93
C PRO A 86 -14.71 5.40 -26.76
N THR A 87 -15.29 5.04 -27.90
CA THR A 87 -14.67 4.16 -28.90
C THR A 87 -14.72 4.88 -30.26
N PRO A 88 -13.57 5.20 -30.90
CA PRO A 88 -12.20 4.87 -30.48
C PRO A 88 -11.77 5.61 -29.21
N HIS A 89 -10.69 5.11 -28.60
CA HIS A 89 -10.05 5.74 -27.45
C HIS A 89 -9.58 7.17 -27.77
N VAL A 90 -9.46 8.01 -26.73
CA VAL A 90 -9.03 9.42 -26.88
C VAL A 90 -7.50 9.48 -27.14
N PRO A 91 -6.95 10.60 -27.65
CA PRO A 91 -5.49 10.69 -27.86
C PRO A 91 -4.68 10.82 -26.55
N GLU A 92 -5.29 11.27 -25.46
CA GLU A 92 -4.62 11.34 -24.16
C GLU A 92 -4.28 9.93 -23.64
N THR A 93 -3.02 9.73 -23.22
CA THR A 93 -2.62 8.46 -22.60
C THR A 93 -3.08 8.42 -21.14
N THR A 94 -3.97 7.49 -20.80
CA THR A 94 -4.44 7.29 -19.42
C THR A 94 -3.78 6.10 -18.75
N ARG A 95 -2.48 5.88 -19.00
CA ARG A 95 -1.75 4.77 -18.41
C ARG A 95 -1.78 4.86 -16.88
N LEU A 96 -2.29 3.81 -16.24
CA LEU A 96 -2.46 3.69 -14.80
C LEU A 96 -1.60 2.55 -14.26
N TYR A 97 -0.72 2.85 -13.32
CA TYR A 97 0.05 1.85 -12.58
C TYR A 97 -0.61 1.52 -11.25
N ILE A 98 -0.74 0.21 -10.96
CA ILE A 98 -1.22 -0.30 -9.68
C ILE A 98 -0.17 -1.28 -9.14
N GLY A 99 0.48 -0.92 -8.04
CA GLY A 99 1.50 -1.75 -7.41
C GLY A 99 0.86 -2.84 -6.56
N PHE A 100 1.17 -4.11 -6.85
CA PHE A 100 0.68 -5.24 -6.07
C PHE A 100 1.79 -5.93 -5.32
N THR A 101 1.65 -6.05 -4.00
CA THR A 101 2.56 -6.86 -3.19
C THR A 101 1.87 -8.10 -2.64
N ARG A 102 0.69 -7.96 -2.03
CA ARG A 102 0.00 -9.07 -1.35
C ARG A 102 -1.49 -8.82 -1.24
N TYR A 103 -2.24 -9.88 -0.95
CA TYR A 103 -3.70 -9.88 -0.74
C TYR A 103 -4.51 -9.69 -2.04
N TRP A 104 -4.69 -10.83 -2.72
CA TRP A 104 -5.37 -10.93 -4.02
C TRP A 104 -6.77 -10.28 -4.09
N PRO A 105 -7.64 -10.39 -3.07
CA PRO A 105 -8.99 -9.81 -3.14
C PRO A 105 -9.01 -8.29 -3.37
N LEU A 106 -8.12 -7.52 -2.73
CA LEU A 106 -8.05 -6.07 -2.93
C LEU A 106 -7.56 -5.70 -4.33
N LEU A 107 -6.60 -6.46 -4.89
CA LEU A 107 -6.15 -6.23 -6.26
C LEU A 107 -7.29 -6.38 -7.27
N GLN A 108 -8.12 -7.42 -7.11
CA GLN A 108 -9.29 -7.59 -7.98
C GLN A 108 -10.25 -6.41 -7.84
N GLN A 109 -10.54 -5.99 -6.61
CA GLN A 109 -11.44 -4.88 -6.34
C GLN A 109 -10.96 -3.59 -6.99
N VAL A 110 -9.71 -3.18 -6.77
CA VAL A 110 -9.22 -1.91 -7.30
C VAL A 110 -9.26 -1.91 -8.82
N VAL A 111 -8.79 -2.99 -9.46
CA VAL A 111 -8.81 -3.14 -10.93
C VAL A 111 -10.24 -3.06 -11.46
N LEU A 112 -11.17 -3.81 -10.87
CA LEU A 112 -12.57 -3.80 -11.30
C LEU A 112 -13.26 -2.46 -11.01
N SER A 113 -12.86 -1.72 -9.98
CA SER A 113 -13.40 -0.39 -9.69
C SER A 113 -13.01 0.63 -10.76
N TYR A 114 -11.77 0.57 -11.26
CA TYR A 114 -11.33 1.37 -12.41
C TYR A 114 -12.10 1.00 -13.67
N ILE A 115 -12.20 -0.30 -14.00
CA ILE A 115 -12.94 -0.79 -15.18
C ILE A 115 -14.41 -0.39 -15.11
N ALA A 116 -15.08 -0.65 -13.98
CA ALA A 116 -16.47 -0.29 -13.77
C ALA A 116 -16.68 1.24 -13.80
N GLY A 117 -15.69 2.03 -13.36
CA GLY A 117 -15.66 3.48 -13.46
C GLY A 117 -15.41 4.02 -14.88
N GLY A 118 -15.16 3.13 -15.85
CA GLY A 118 -14.99 3.47 -17.26
C GLY A 118 -13.55 3.47 -17.76
N TRP A 119 -12.57 3.14 -16.92
CA TRP A 119 -11.18 3.09 -17.34
C TRP A 119 -10.97 1.94 -18.33
N PRO A 120 -10.39 2.19 -19.51
CA PRO A 120 -10.10 1.12 -20.46
C PRO A 120 -9.10 0.12 -19.87
N PRO A 121 -9.40 -1.19 -19.85
CA PRO A 121 -8.50 -2.20 -19.28
C PRO A 121 -7.09 -2.18 -19.89
N GLU A 122 -6.97 -1.90 -21.18
CA GLU A 122 -5.70 -1.82 -21.91
C GLU A 122 -4.74 -0.74 -21.40
N ASP A 123 -5.26 0.24 -20.65
CA ASP A 123 -4.51 1.33 -20.04
C ASP A 123 -4.13 1.04 -18.58
N ILE A 124 -4.59 -0.07 -18.00
CA ILE A 124 -4.27 -0.48 -16.62
C ILE A 124 -3.08 -1.44 -16.64
N TYR A 125 -2.08 -1.13 -15.81
CA TYR A 125 -0.83 -1.87 -15.66
C TYR A 125 -0.66 -2.25 -14.20
N VAL A 126 -0.94 -3.52 -13.88
CA VAL A 126 -0.64 -4.11 -12.58
C VAL A 126 0.85 -4.43 -12.53
N ILE A 127 1.55 -3.85 -11.56
CA ILE A 127 2.96 -4.13 -11.32
C ILE A 127 3.06 -5.18 -10.22
N GLU A 128 3.37 -6.42 -10.61
CA GLU A 128 3.57 -7.54 -9.68
C GLU A 128 4.89 -7.33 -8.93
N ASN A 129 4.80 -6.67 -7.77
CA ASN A 129 5.88 -6.40 -6.83
C ASN A 129 5.85 -7.41 -5.66
N THR A 130 5.69 -8.69 -5.98
CA THR A 130 5.54 -9.77 -4.99
C THR A 130 6.88 -10.32 -4.49
N GLY A 131 7.96 -10.12 -5.25
CA GLY A 131 9.25 -10.78 -5.02
C GLY A 131 9.24 -12.29 -5.28
N THR A 132 8.20 -12.81 -5.92
CA THR A 132 8.08 -14.25 -6.25
C THR A 132 8.51 -14.56 -7.69
N PHE A 133 9.18 -13.62 -8.36
CA PHE A 133 9.62 -13.76 -9.75
C PHE A 133 8.43 -14.19 -10.65
N ASP A 134 8.62 -15.20 -11.50
CA ASP A 134 7.60 -15.69 -12.42
C ASP A 134 6.65 -16.76 -11.82
N ALA A 135 6.61 -16.91 -10.49
CA ALA A 135 5.85 -17.99 -9.85
C ALA A 135 4.34 -17.90 -10.11
N ASN A 136 3.72 -16.71 -10.04
CA ASN A 136 2.30 -16.54 -10.34
C ASN A 136 2.01 -16.84 -11.82
N LYS A 137 2.81 -16.28 -12.72
CA LYS A 137 2.71 -16.52 -14.17
C LYS A 137 2.80 -18.01 -14.53
N ARG A 138 3.56 -18.78 -13.76
CA ARG A 138 3.71 -20.23 -13.92
C ARG A 138 2.69 -21.07 -13.13
N GLY A 139 1.79 -20.44 -12.39
CA GLY A 139 0.78 -21.13 -11.57
C GLY A 139 1.39 -21.95 -10.42
N LEU A 140 2.49 -21.48 -9.82
CA LEU A 140 3.19 -22.19 -8.75
C LEU A 140 2.71 -21.81 -7.34
N LEU A 141 1.92 -20.75 -7.21
CA LEU A 141 1.39 -20.28 -5.92
C LEU A 141 -0.11 -20.59 -5.85
N THR A 142 -0.60 -20.98 -4.67
CA THR A 142 -2.04 -21.13 -4.44
C THR A 142 -2.67 -19.83 -3.97
N SER A 143 -4.00 -19.72 -4.08
CA SER A 143 -4.77 -18.55 -3.62
C SER A 143 -4.62 -18.24 -2.12
N GLN A 144 -4.00 -19.13 -1.34
CA GLN A 144 -3.72 -18.91 0.07
C GLN A 144 -2.35 -18.26 0.32
N ASN A 145 -1.44 -18.29 -0.65
CA ASN A 145 -0.12 -17.67 -0.53
C ASN A 145 -0.26 -16.16 -0.56
N PRO A 146 0.24 -15.38 0.42
CA PRO A 146 0.07 -13.92 0.46
C PRO A 146 0.38 -13.18 -0.83
N PHE A 147 1.34 -13.69 -1.61
CA PHE A 147 1.85 -13.11 -2.85
C PHE A 147 1.14 -13.60 -4.12
N TYR A 148 0.07 -14.37 -3.96
CA TYR A 148 -0.70 -14.92 -5.07
C TYR A 148 -1.40 -13.81 -5.86
N LEU A 149 -1.35 -13.93 -7.18
CA LEU A 149 -2.28 -13.28 -8.10
C LEU A 149 -2.63 -14.25 -9.24
N ASP A 150 -3.84 -14.12 -9.79
CA ASP A 150 -4.24 -14.89 -10.97
C ASP A 150 -3.89 -14.13 -12.24
N TYR A 151 -2.77 -14.53 -12.86
CA TYR A 151 -2.25 -13.87 -14.06
C TYR A 151 -3.24 -13.93 -15.22
N LYS A 152 -3.92 -15.07 -15.40
CA LYS A 152 -4.89 -15.26 -16.49
C LYS A 152 -6.16 -14.45 -16.23
N ARG A 153 -6.64 -14.41 -14.98
CA ARG A 153 -7.81 -13.58 -14.65
C ARG A 153 -7.53 -12.10 -14.93
N LEU A 154 -6.34 -11.60 -14.58
CA LEU A 154 -5.98 -10.22 -14.91
C LEU A 154 -5.89 -9.99 -16.43
N THR A 155 -5.14 -10.80 -17.15
CA THR A 155 -4.82 -10.51 -18.57
C THR A 155 -5.88 -10.97 -19.56
N GLU A 156 -6.49 -12.13 -19.33
CA GLU A 156 -7.44 -12.75 -20.27
C GLU A 156 -8.89 -12.41 -19.93
N VAL A 157 -9.24 -12.30 -18.63
CA VAL A 157 -10.61 -12.00 -18.20
C VAL A 157 -10.83 -10.51 -18.01
N PHE A 158 -9.99 -9.83 -17.22
CA PHE A 158 -10.16 -8.38 -17.00
C PHE A 158 -9.56 -7.55 -18.15
N GLY A 159 -8.63 -8.12 -18.92
CA GLY A 159 -8.02 -7.46 -20.07
C GLY A 159 -6.93 -6.44 -19.70
N VAL A 160 -6.40 -6.49 -18.48
CA VAL A 160 -5.36 -5.56 -18.01
C VAL A 160 -3.96 -6.09 -18.29
N ASN A 161 -2.96 -5.22 -18.21
CA ASN A 161 -1.57 -5.58 -18.36
C ASN A 161 -0.96 -5.96 -17.00
N VAL A 162 -0.02 -6.90 -17.01
CA VAL A 162 0.76 -7.28 -15.82
C VAL A 162 2.24 -7.24 -16.14
N ILE A 163 3.00 -6.48 -15.35
CA ILE A 163 4.47 -6.42 -15.42
C ILE A 163 5.05 -7.03 -14.14
N THR A 164 5.84 -8.10 -14.29
CA THR A 164 6.49 -8.78 -13.17
C THR A 164 7.80 -8.10 -12.78
N MET A 165 7.92 -7.75 -11.50
CA MET A 165 9.18 -7.26 -10.94
C MET A 165 10.14 -8.41 -10.65
N PRO A 166 11.45 -8.25 -10.94
CA PRO A 166 12.45 -9.30 -10.70
C PRO A 166 12.76 -9.50 -9.21
N SER A 167 12.41 -8.55 -8.35
CA SER A 167 12.53 -8.66 -6.89
C SER A 167 11.53 -7.71 -6.22
N LEU A 168 11.22 -7.97 -4.95
CA LEU A 168 10.41 -7.09 -4.13
C LEU A 168 11.11 -5.73 -3.97
N GLN A 169 10.44 -4.67 -4.40
CA GLN A 169 10.86 -3.28 -4.28
C GLN A 169 10.16 -2.63 -3.08
N THR A 170 10.83 -1.67 -2.45
CA THR A 170 10.18 -0.75 -1.51
C THR A 170 9.28 0.24 -2.27
N PHE A 171 8.49 1.06 -1.54
CA PHE A 171 7.61 2.05 -2.16
C PHE A 171 8.39 3.03 -3.05
N ALA A 172 9.45 3.66 -2.54
CA ALA A 172 10.25 4.62 -3.32
C ALA A 172 10.88 4.00 -4.57
N GLN A 173 11.35 2.76 -4.47
CA GLN A 173 11.91 2.01 -5.60
C GLN A 173 10.83 1.69 -6.65
N LEU A 174 9.62 1.34 -6.21
CA LEU A 174 8.48 1.07 -7.09
C LEU A 174 7.99 2.34 -7.80
N GLN A 175 7.97 3.49 -7.11
CA GLN A 175 7.64 4.78 -7.73
C GLN A 175 8.67 5.18 -8.79
N ASN A 176 9.97 4.95 -8.53
CA ASN A 176 11.01 5.13 -9.54
C ASN A 176 10.86 4.17 -10.72
N PHE A 177 10.36 2.96 -10.49
CA PHE A 177 10.02 2.05 -11.59
C PHE A 177 8.89 2.61 -12.45
N TYR A 178 7.82 3.16 -11.88
CA TYR A 178 6.75 3.83 -12.66
C TYR A 178 7.29 5.01 -13.48
N LEU A 179 8.14 5.83 -12.87
CA LEU A 179 8.80 6.94 -13.57
C LEU A 179 9.68 6.44 -14.71
N SER A 180 10.45 5.37 -14.48
CA SER A 180 11.27 4.75 -15.53
C SER A 180 10.43 4.21 -16.67
N GLU A 181 9.30 3.56 -16.38
CA GLU A 181 8.38 3.08 -17.41
C GLU A 181 7.79 4.24 -18.21
N ALA A 182 7.44 5.34 -17.54
CA ALA A 182 6.98 6.55 -18.22
C ALA A 182 8.04 7.11 -19.17
N ILE A 183 9.29 7.24 -18.72
CA ILE A 183 10.41 7.72 -19.55
C ILE A 183 10.66 6.78 -20.74
N ASN A 184 10.73 5.47 -20.50
CA ASN A 184 11.04 4.48 -21.54
C ASN A 184 9.95 4.36 -22.61
N ASN A 185 8.72 4.79 -22.29
CA ASN A 185 7.57 4.78 -23.20
C ASN A 185 7.18 6.19 -23.68
N ASP A 186 8.04 7.20 -23.48
CA ASP A 186 7.81 8.60 -23.86
C ASP A 186 6.48 9.18 -23.30
N LEU A 187 6.07 8.72 -22.12
CA LEU A 187 4.87 9.19 -21.45
C LEU A 187 5.17 10.50 -20.73
N LYS A 188 4.49 11.56 -21.15
CA LYS A 188 4.54 12.85 -20.46
C LYS A 188 3.90 12.78 -19.07
N TYR A 189 2.80 12.02 -18.98
CA TYR A 189 2.00 11.86 -17.78
C TYR A 189 1.65 10.39 -17.58
N TYR A 190 1.51 9.99 -16.32
CA TYR A 190 0.96 8.69 -15.95
C TYR A 190 0.15 8.82 -14.66
N PHE A 191 -0.83 7.94 -14.50
CA PHE A 191 -1.53 7.78 -13.24
C PHE A 191 -0.91 6.68 -12.41
N TRP A 192 -1.02 6.79 -11.10
CA TRP A 192 -0.80 5.67 -10.20
C TRP A 192 -1.88 5.64 -9.12
N GLY A 193 -2.18 4.44 -8.65
CA GLY A 193 -3.16 4.20 -7.60
C GLY A 193 -2.68 3.15 -6.60
N HIS A 194 -3.10 3.33 -5.35
CA HIS A 194 -2.93 2.33 -4.30
C HIS A 194 -3.73 1.07 -4.61
N MET A 195 -3.30 -0.09 -4.11
CA MET A 195 -4.01 -1.35 -4.37
C MET A 195 -5.18 -1.61 -3.40
N ASP A 196 -5.21 -0.91 -2.29
CA ASP A 196 -6.17 -1.03 -1.19
C ASP A 196 -7.26 0.04 -1.22
N VAL A 197 -7.59 0.51 -2.43
CA VAL A 197 -8.64 1.52 -2.66
C VAL A 197 -9.75 0.98 -3.55
N ALA A 198 -10.92 1.62 -3.46
CA ALA A 198 -12.02 1.45 -4.42
C ALA A 198 -12.47 2.81 -4.92
N LEU A 199 -12.65 2.94 -6.23
CA LEU A 199 -13.06 4.19 -6.85
C LEU A 199 -14.51 4.12 -7.34
N VAL A 200 -15.28 5.16 -7.04
CA VAL A 200 -16.68 5.29 -7.46
C VAL A 200 -16.92 6.68 -8.01
N PRO A 201 -17.30 6.84 -9.29
CA PRO A 201 -17.62 8.16 -9.84
C PRO A 201 -18.84 8.75 -9.11
N HIS A 202 -18.94 10.07 -9.08
CA HIS A 202 -20.10 10.76 -8.52
C HIS A 202 -21.33 10.65 -9.44
N GLU A 203 -21.98 9.50 -9.45
CA GLU A 203 -23.11 9.20 -10.33
C GLU A 203 -24.35 10.08 -10.08
N GLU A 204 -24.41 10.73 -8.91
CA GLU A 204 -25.46 11.70 -8.55
C GLU A 204 -25.22 13.13 -9.06
N LYS A 205 -23.99 13.49 -9.47
CA LYS A 205 -23.66 14.87 -9.88
C LYS A 205 -24.19 15.17 -11.28
N GLU A 206 -24.53 16.43 -11.52
CA GLU A 206 -24.87 16.98 -12.84
C GLU A 206 -24.04 18.26 -13.13
N PRO A 207 -23.35 18.35 -14.29
CA PRO A 207 -23.22 17.30 -15.30
C PRO A 207 -22.39 16.11 -14.77
N TYR A 208 -22.87 14.90 -15.04
CA TYR A 208 -22.16 13.69 -14.68
C TYR A 208 -20.90 13.49 -15.52
N ARG A 209 -19.83 12.98 -14.88
CA ARG A 209 -18.60 12.51 -15.52
C ARG A 209 -18.21 11.14 -14.97
N SER A 210 -17.77 10.25 -15.86
CA SER A 210 -17.17 8.98 -15.47
C SER A 210 -15.77 9.20 -14.88
N LEU A 211 -15.22 8.20 -14.18
CA LEU A 211 -13.86 8.29 -13.64
C LEU A 211 -12.84 8.51 -14.77
N TYR A 212 -13.04 7.83 -15.90
CA TYR A 212 -12.21 8.00 -17.08
C TYR A 212 -12.32 9.41 -17.68
N GLN A 213 -13.52 9.98 -17.77
CA GLN A 213 -13.69 11.36 -18.26
C GLN A 213 -13.00 12.37 -17.33
N ILE A 214 -13.11 12.18 -16.01
CA ILE A 214 -12.41 13.00 -15.02
C ILE A 214 -10.89 12.95 -15.25
N ALA A 215 -10.33 11.75 -15.46
CA ALA A 215 -8.90 11.57 -15.72
C ALA A 215 -8.43 12.28 -17.00
N VAL A 216 -9.18 12.12 -18.10
CA VAL A 216 -8.88 12.77 -19.38
C VAL A 216 -8.99 14.29 -19.28
N ASP A 217 -10.06 14.80 -18.65
CA ASP A 217 -10.25 16.23 -18.44
C ASP A 217 -9.12 16.82 -17.58
N THR A 218 -8.67 16.09 -16.56
CA THR A 218 -7.53 16.49 -15.71
C THR A 218 -6.25 16.62 -16.54
N ILE A 219 -5.95 15.66 -17.43
CA ILE A 219 -4.80 15.75 -18.34
C ILE A 219 -4.90 16.97 -19.25
N ARG A 220 -6.09 17.27 -19.79
CA ARG A 220 -6.32 18.41 -20.68
C ARG A 220 -6.14 19.73 -19.96
N GLU A 221 -6.82 19.89 -18.83
CA GLU A 221 -6.72 21.06 -17.95
C GLU A 221 -5.26 21.35 -17.59
N SER A 222 -4.49 20.31 -17.22
CA SER A 222 -3.07 20.44 -16.88
C SER A 222 -2.15 20.88 -18.00
N GLN A 223 -2.65 20.90 -19.24
CA GLN A 223 -1.94 21.36 -20.42
C GLN A 223 -2.33 22.78 -20.82
N GLU A 224 -3.41 23.33 -20.28
CA GLU A 224 -3.87 24.69 -20.59
C GLU A 224 -2.81 25.74 -20.21
N ASP A 225 -2.75 26.84 -20.95
CA ASP A 225 -1.70 27.85 -20.80
C ASP A 225 -1.82 28.67 -19.51
N ASP A 226 -3.03 28.79 -18.98
CA ASP A 226 -3.37 29.46 -17.74
C ASP A 226 -3.32 28.54 -16.51
N PHE A 227 -3.25 27.22 -16.70
CA PHE A 227 -3.11 26.26 -15.61
C PHE A 227 -1.87 26.56 -14.75
N GLU A 228 -2.09 26.76 -13.45
CA GLU A 228 -1.07 27.11 -12.45
C GLU A 228 -0.21 28.34 -12.83
N ARG A 229 -0.83 29.31 -13.51
CA ARG A 229 -0.20 30.60 -13.79
C ARG A 229 -0.21 31.49 -12.56
N ASP A 230 0.96 31.95 -12.18
CA ASP A 230 1.12 32.87 -11.06
C ASP A 230 0.40 34.20 -11.34
N PRO A 231 -0.52 34.65 -10.47
CA PRO A 231 -1.36 35.81 -10.74
C PRO A 231 -0.60 37.14 -10.71
N GLU A 232 0.53 37.20 -9.98
CA GLU A 232 1.32 38.43 -9.85
C GLU A 232 2.33 38.57 -10.99
N THR A 233 3.02 37.48 -11.31
CA THR A 233 4.11 37.48 -12.30
C THR A 233 3.66 37.05 -13.68
N GLY A 234 2.48 36.43 -13.80
CA GLY A 234 1.97 35.84 -15.03
C GLY A 234 2.77 34.63 -15.50
N LYS A 235 3.71 34.10 -14.72
CA LYS A 235 4.54 32.95 -15.12
C LYS A 235 3.80 31.64 -14.84
N LYS A 236 3.82 30.73 -15.82
CA LYS A 236 3.29 29.36 -15.63
C LYS A 236 4.22 28.59 -14.68
N LYS A 237 3.69 28.13 -13.54
CA LYS A 237 4.42 27.21 -12.65
C LYS A 237 4.35 25.82 -13.24
N MET A 238 5.43 25.07 -13.09
CA MET A 238 5.43 23.68 -13.49
C MET A 238 4.79 22.85 -12.38
N TRP A 239 3.75 22.10 -12.72
CA TRP A 239 3.12 21.15 -11.80
C TRP A 239 3.85 19.81 -11.84
N ALA A 240 3.91 19.15 -10.69
CA ALA A 240 4.61 17.89 -10.51
C ALA A 240 3.66 16.69 -10.35
N ILE A 241 2.62 16.86 -9.55
CA ILE A 241 1.63 15.82 -9.27
C ILE A 241 0.26 16.48 -9.08
N ARG A 242 -0.80 15.80 -9.52
CA ARG A 242 -2.18 16.16 -9.18
C ARG A 242 -2.79 15.08 -8.32
N PHE A 243 -3.19 15.46 -7.12
CA PHE A 243 -3.83 14.54 -6.18
C PHE A 243 -5.34 14.54 -6.40
N PHE A 244 -5.91 13.34 -6.59
CA PHE A 244 -7.37 13.17 -6.59
C PHE A 244 -7.86 12.88 -5.17
N ALA A 245 -7.14 12.05 -4.43
CA ALA A 245 -7.44 11.77 -3.03
C ALA A 245 -6.15 11.42 -2.32
N TYR A 246 -5.47 12.44 -1.79
CA TYR A 246 -4.14 12.29 -1.18
C TYR A 246 -3.19 11.44 -2.07
N ASP A 247 -2.31 10.63 -1.48
CA ASP A 247 -1.41 9.71 -2.20
C ASP A 247 -2.13 8.47 -2.78
N TRP A 248 -3.44 8.31 -2.59
CA TRP A 248 -4.17 7.10 -3.00
C TRP A 248 -4.37 6.98 -4.51
N PHE A 249 -4.56 8.11 -5.19
CA PHE A 249 -4.72 8.19 -6.64
C PHE A 249 -4.23 9.55 -7.15
N ALA A 250 -3.29 9.53 -8.08
CA ALA A 250 -2.68 10.75 -8.58
C ALA A 250 -2.24 10.68 -10.04
N LEU A 251 -2.17 11.85 -10.68
CA LEU A 251 -1.56 12.08 -11.99
C LEU A 251 -0.16 12.67 -11.81
N VAL A 252 0.86 12.05 -12.37
CA VAL A 252 2.26 12.48 -12.24
C VAL A 252 2.77 13.11 -13.53
N ASN A 253 3.49 14.22 -13.42
CA ASN A 253 4.29 14.81 -14.48
C ASN A 253 5.70 14.24 -14.45
N ALA A 254 6.00 13.34 -15.41
CA ALA A 254 7.28 12.64 -15.46
C ALA A 254 8.47 13.60 -15.63
N GLU A 255 8.31 14.73 -16.32
CA GLU A 255 9.36 15.73 -16.49
C GLU A 255 9.68 16.43 -15.15
N ALA A 256 8.66 16.74 -14.36
CA ALA A 256 8.85 17.40 -13.06
C ALA A 256 9.58 16.48 -12.07
N TYR A 257 9.20 15.20 -12.04
CA TYR A 257 9.83 14.21 -11.17
C TYR A 257 11.31 13.96 -11.59
N GLN A 258 11.61 13.98 -12.89
CA GLN A 258 12.99 13.92 -13.38
C GLN A 258 13.83 15.12 -12.94
N LYS A 259 13.26 16.33 -12.91
CA LYS A 259 13.98 17.55 -12.50
C LYS A 259 14.54 17.47 -11.09
N VAL A 260 13.82 16.80 -10.18
CA VAL A 260 14.25 16.64 -8.79
C VAL A 260 14.99 15.32 -8.53
N GLY A 261 15.24 14.50 -9.57
CA GLY A 261 15.98 13.25 -9.46
C GLY A 261 15.16 12.02 -9.03
N GLY A 262 13.83 12.06 -9.15
CA GLY A 262 12.94 10.97 -8.73
C GLY A 262 12.88 10.78 -7.21
N TRP A 263 12.45 9.59 -6.77
CA TRP A 263 12.34 9.23 -5.36
C TRP A 263 13.70 8.77 -4.80
N ASP A 264 14.02 9.13 -3.56
CA ASP A 264 15.22 8.63 -2.89
C ASP A 264 15.02 7.16 -2.49
N SER A 265 15.66 6.25 -3.22
CA SER A 265 15.49 4.81 -3.01
C SER A 265 16.05 4.29 -1.69
N MET A 266 16.80 5.09 -0.94
CA MET A 266 17.25 4.74 0.42
C MET A 266 16.17 5.00 1.47
N ILE A 267 15.20 5.88 1.18
CA ILE A 267 14.03 6.11 2.03
C ILE A 267 12.93 5.17 1.55
N GLY A 268 12.95 3.93 2.04
CA GLY A 268 12.21 2.84 1.39
C GLY A 268 10.68 2.97 1.39
N TYR A 269 10.10 3.34 2.53
CA TYR A 269 8.66 3.46 2.76
C TYR A 269 8.34 4.81 3.41
N TYR A 270 7.91 4.85 4.67
CA TYR A 270 7.54 6.11 5.33
C TYR A 270 8.73 7.07 5.45
N GLY A 271 8.42 8.37 5.35
CA GLY A 271 9.39 9.46 5.18
C GLY A 271 9.66 9.82 3.72
N THR A 272 9.42 8.90 2.76
CA THR A 272 9.78 9.15 1.37
C THR A 272 8.87 10.17 0.67
N ASP A 273 7.58 10.23 1.00
CA ASP A 273 6.67 11.26 0.49
C ASP A 273 7.07 12.64 0.99
N CYS A 274 7.50 12.70 2.25
CA CYS A 274 7.95 13.92 2.89
C CYS A 274 9.23 14.44 2.24
N ASP A 275 10.19 13.56 1.93
CA ASP A 275 11.36 13.89 1.13
C ASP A 275 11.00 14.37 -0.28
N MET A 276 10.20 13.59 -1.02
CA MET A 276 9.89 13.86 -2.42
C MET A 276 9.08 15.15 -2.57
N HIS A 277 7.99 15.31 -1.84
CA HIS A 277 7.13 16.48 -1.94
C HIS A 277 7.82 17.76 -1.46
N SER A 278 8.70 17.66 -0.46
CA SER A 278 9.52 18.79 -0.04
C SER A 278 10.55 19.17 -1.10
N ARG A 279 11.20 18.22 -1.77
CA ARG A 279 12.11 18.51 -2.89
C ARG A 279 11.40 19.15 -4.08
N LEU A 280 10.15 18.77 -4.36
CA LEU A 280 9.30 19.44 -5.35
C LEU A 280 9.07 20.91 -4.95
N LYS A 281 8.68 21.16 -3.69
CA LYS A 281 8.46 22.52 -3.16
C LYS A 281 9.74 23.38 -3.20
N MET A 282 10.89 22.81 -2.81
CA MET A 282 12.20 23.50 -2.87
C MET A 282 12.58 23.92 -4.30
N ASN A 283 12.06 23.21 -5.31
CA ASN A 283 12.25 23.50 -6.74
C ASN A 283 11.11 24.35 -7.35
N GLU A 284 10.28 24.99 -6.52
CA GLU A 284 9.15 25.83 -6.94
C GLU A 284 8.11 25.08 -7.81
N LEU A 285 8.05 23.74 -7.69
CA LEU A 285 7.07 22.91 -8.38
C LEU A 285 5.79 22.80 -7.57
N VAL A 286 4.64 22.90 -8.24
CA VAL A 286 3.33 22.89 -7.58
C VAL A 286 2.67 21.51 -7.64
N SER A 287 1.82 21.21 -6.66
CA SER A 287 1.11 19.93 -6.55
C SER A 287 -0.39 20.16 -6.35
N PRO A 288 -1.11 20.62 -7.39
CA PRO A 288 -2.52 21.03 -7.24
C PRO A 288 -3.45 19.84 -7.05
N ILE A 289 -4.60 20.09 -6.44
CA ILE A 289 -5.66 19.08 -6.27
C ILE A 289 -6.49 19.00 -7.56
N ALA A 290 -6.93 17.80 -7.92
CA ALA A 290 -7.84 17.54 -9.04
C ALA A 290 -9.25 17.21 -8.55
N ASP A 291 -10.25 17.45 -9.40
CA ASP A 291 -11.60 16.93 -9.14
C ASP A 291 -11.56 15.41 -9.12
N ALA A 292 -12.15 14.81 -8.09
CA ALA A 292 -12.03 13.39 -7.82
C ALA A 292 -13.35 12.66 -7.91
N ALA A 293 -13.26 11.40 -8.31
CA ALA A 293 -14.25 10.41 -7.90
C ALA A 293 -14.17 10.19 -6.38
N MET A 294 -15.13 9.49 -5.79
CA MET A 294 -14.99 9.02 -4.42
C MET A 294 -13.93 7.91 -4.42
N VAL A 295 -12.83 8.15 -3.71
CA VAL A 295 -11.74 7.18 -3.52
C VAL A 295 -11.80 6.72 -2.07
N TYR A 296 -12.15 5.45 -1.88
CA TYR A 296 -12.28 4.83 -0.57
C TYR A 296 -11.02 4.03 -0.25
N ASP A 297 -10.31 4.42 0.80
CA ASP A 297 -9.20 3.66 1.36
C ASP A 297 -9.73 2.58 2.32
N VAL A 298 -9.75 1.31 1.89
CA VAL A 298 -10.58 0.27 2.52
C VAL A 298 -9.80 -0.75 3.36
N SER A 299 -10.42 -1.28 4.41
CA SER A 299 -9.82 -2.28 5.32
C SER A 299 -9.81 -3.70 4.75
N ARG A 300 -10.62 -3.98 3.72
CA ARG A 300 -10.73 -5.28 3.04
C ARG A 300 -11.48 -5.12 1.72
N SER A 301 -11.56 -6.19 0.93
CA SER A 301 -12.41 -6.21 -0.26
C SER A 301 -13.89 -6.32 0.11
N LEU A 302 -14.74 -5.91 -0.82
CA LEU A 302 -16.15 -6.26 -0.89
C LEU A 302 -16.29 -7.78 -0.88
N ASP A 303 -17.35 -8.25 -0.22
CA ASP A 303 -17.69 -9.67 -0.19
C ASP A 303 -18.26 -10.17 -1.54
N ASP A 304 -18.75 -9.23 -2.36
CA ASP A 304 -19.25 -9.47 -3.71
C ASP A 304 -18.81 -8.34 -4.66
N LEU A 305 -17.89 -8.66 -5.57
CA LEU A 305 -17.36 -7.70 -6.55
C LEU A 305 -18.33 -7.37 -7.68
N GLU A 306 -19.46 -8.08 -7.82
CA GLU A 306 -20.51 -7.76 -8.80
C GLU A 306 -21.16 -6.40 -8.52
N LEU A 307 -21.16 -5.96 -7.26
CA LEU A 307 -21.73 -4.68 -6.84
C LEU A 307 -21.10 -3.47 -7.56
N LEU A 308 -19.86 -3.61 -8.02
CA LEU A 308 -19.16 -2.59 -8.82
C LEU A 308 -19.86 -2.28 -10.15
N PHE A 309 -20.64 -3.23 -10.70
CA PHE A 309 -21.21 -3.14 -12.05
C PHE A 309 -22.66 -2.61 -12.12
N ARG A 310 -23.21 -2.11 -11.01
CA ARG A 310 -24.53 -1.41 -10.98
C ARG A 310 -25.68 -2.25 -11.53
N ARG A 311 -25.77 -3.51 -11.13
CA ARG A 311 -26.85 -4.41 -11.53
C ARG A 311 -27.73 -4.77 -10.35
N ARG A 312 -29.01 -4.97 -10.63
CA ARG A 312 -30.00 -5.43 -9.64
C ARG A 312 -30.81 -6.59 -10.20
N LYS A 313 -31.36 -7.42 -9.32
CA LYS A 313 -32.29 -8.49 -9.71
C LYS A 313 -33.53 -7.89 -10.36
N LYS A 314 -34.01 -8.50 -11.45
CA LYS A 314 -35.28 -8.12 -12.09
C LYS A 314 -36.41 -8.43 -11.12
N THR A 315 -37.22 -7.43 -10.79
CA THR A 315 -38.41 -7.66 -9.97
C THR A 315 -39.46 -8.38 -10.80
N SER A 316 -39.73 -9.65 -10.48
CA SER A 316 -40.74 -10.46 -11.16
C SER A 316 -42.15 -10.05 -10.73
N GLY A 317 -42.64 -8.86 -11.11
CA GLY A 317 -44.06 -8.51 -11.07
C GLY A 317 -44.85 -8.80 -9.78
N SER A 318 -44.22 -8.91 -8.62
CA SER A 318 -44.89 -9.01 -7.32
C SER A 318 -44.56 -7.77 -6.51
N THR A 319 -45.59 -6.99 -6.22
CA THR A 319 -45.58 -5.90 -5.24
C THR A 319 -45.30 -6.46 -3.85
N GLU A 320 -44.04 -6.74 -3.56
CA GLU A 320 -43.50 -6.76 -2.20
C GLU A 320 -42.23 -5.92 -2.22
N ASN A 321 -42.20 -4.91 -1.36
CA ASN A 321 -41.00 -4.10 -1.14
C ASN A 321 -39.84 -5.05 -0.79
N PRO A 322 -38.71 -5.06 -1.51
CA PRO A 322 -37.49 -5.63 -0.97
C PRO A 322 -36.96 -4.64 0.07
N GLY A 323 -37.57 -4.65 1.25
CA GLY A 323 -37.00 -4.02 2.42
C GLY A 323 -35.78 -4.83 2.82
N ALA A 324 -34.61 -4.20 2.73
CA ALA A 324 -33.47 -4.40 3.62
C ALA A 324 -33.41 -5.77 4.34
N GLU A 325 -33.15 -6.84 3.61
CA GLU A 325 -32.60 -8.07 4.21
C GLU A 325 -31.15 -8.18 3.76
N GLY A 326 -30.25 -8.03 4.74
CA GLY A 326 -28.81 -8.04 4.54
C GLY A 326 -28.17 -6.67 4.66
N THR A 327 -28.41 -5.94 5.77
CA THR A 327 -27.30 -5.14 6.29
C THR A 327 -26.19 -6.13 6.61
N PRO A 328 -24.98 -6.03 6.02
CA PRO A 328 -23.86 -6.80 6.51
C PRO A 328 -23.74 -6.43 7.97
N ARG A 329 -23.93 -7.43 8.84
CA ARG A 329 -23.44 -7.30 10.21
C ARG A 329 -21.94 -7.14 10.01
N LEU A 330 -21.41 -5.94 10.26
CA LEU A 330 -19.97 -5.70 10.37
C LEU A 330 -19.50 -6.55 11.56
N VAL A 331 -19.29 -7.84 11.32
CA VAL A 331 -18.58 -8.71 12.23
C VAL A 331 -17.14 -8.38 11.94
N LYS A 332 -16.50 -7.62 12.84
CA LYS A 332 -15.05 -7.62 12.94
C LYS A 332 -14.67 -9.09 13.07
N ASP A 333 -14.14 -9.68 12.01
CA ASP A 333 -13.86 -11.11 11.98
C ASP A 333 -12.96 -11.47 13.18
N ASP A 334 -13.13 -12.67 13.74
CA ASP A 334 -12.24 -13.17 14.81
C ASP A 334 -10.75 -13.09 14.41
N LEU A 335 -10.47 -13.06 13.10
CA LEU A 335 -9.16 -12.87 12.49
C LEU A 335 -8.57 -11.47 12.76
N ASP A 336 -9.37 -10.41 12.71
CA ASP A 336 -8.91 -9.03 12.89
C ASP A 336 -8.55 -8.77 14.36
N ALA A 337 -9.39 -9.24 15.30
CA ALA A 337 -9.10 -9.18 16.74
C ALA A 337 -7.90 -10.06 17.16
N GLU A 338 -7.57 -11.09 16.37
CA GLU A 338 -6.38 -11.94 16.56
C GLU A 338 -5.12 -11.28 16.01
N ILE A 339 -5.19 -10.62 14.85
CA ILE A 339 -4.09 -9.82 14.28
C ILE A 339 -3.66 -8.74 15.28
N GLU A 340 -4.62 -8.03 15.90
CA GLU A 340 -4.36 -7.02 16.92
C GLU A 340 -3.56 -7.56 18.11
N ARG A 341 -3.98 -8.71 18.67
CA ARG A 341 -3.30 -9.35 19.82
C ARG A 341 -1.88 -9.80 19.48
N ARG A 342 -1.63 -10.24 18.24
CA ARG A 342 -0.31 -10.74 17.82
C ARG A 342 0.72 -9.67 17.61
N LEU A 343 0.32 -8.55 17.01
CA LEU A 343 1.26 -7.48 16.72
C LEU A 343 1.73 -6.81 18.02
N TRP A 344 0.89 -6.76 19.07
CA TRP A 344 1.16 -5.94 20.26
C TRP A 344 0.72 -6.53 21.61
N GLY A 345 0.91 -7.84 21.82
CA GLY A 345 0.60 -8.51 23.09
C GLY A 345 0.95 -7.68 24.34
N GLU A 346 0.08 -7.75 25.35
CA GLU A 346 0.07 -6.93 26.58
C GLU A 346 1.49 -6.69 27.15
N GLY A 347 2.12 -5.55 26.82
CA GLY A 347 3.44 -5.22 27.37
C GLY A 347 4.28 -4.17 26.67
N ASN A 348 3.98 -3.75 25.43
CA ASN A 348 4.82 -2.79 24.70
C ASN A 348 4.03 -1.52 24.32
N SER A 349 3.73 -0.66 25.29
CA SER A 349 2.95 0.57 25.09
C SER A 349 3.77 1.82 24.72
N THR A 350 5.05 1.68 24.36
CA THR A 350 5.96 2.83 24.17
C THR A 350 6.32 3.14 22.72
N SER A 351 5.76 2.43 21.73
CA SER A 351 6.04 2.67 20.30
C SER A 351 4.77 2.69 19.44
N ARG A 352 3.72 3.36 19.93
CA ARG A 352 2.56 3.73 19.08
C ARG A 352 2.95 4.97 18.26
N PRO A 353 2.97 4.90 16.91
CA PRO A 353 2.89 6.12 16.11
C PRO A 353 1.54 6.78 16.39
N SER A 354 1.52 8.07 16.68
CA SER A 354 0.26 8.83 16.73
C SER A 354 -0.31 8.94 15.32
N PRO A 355 -1.65 8.98 15.15
CA PRO A 355 -2.25 9.45 13.91
C PRO A 355 -1.90 10.94 13.79
N GLU A 356 -1.10 11.34 12.80
CA GLU A 356 -1.00 12.74 12.40
C GLU A 356 -2.26 13.10 11.58
N GLU A 357 -2.93 14.17 12.01
CA GLU A 357 -4.06 14.79 11.32
C GLU A 357 -3.52 15.65 10.17
N ASP A 358 -3.81 15.28 8.92
CA ASP A 358 -3.47 16.08 7.74
C ASP A 358 -4.68 16.98 7.35
N ASP A 359 -4.53 18.30 7.54
CA ASP A 359 -5.54 19.33 7.28
C ASP A 359 -5.71 19.67 5.79
N GLU A 360 -6.94 19.53 5.27
CA GLU A 360 -7.39 19.97 3.94
C GLU A 360 -7.87 21.43 3.93
N HIS A 361 -7.34 22.27 3.03
CA HIS A 361 -8.02 23.52 2.62
C HIS A 361 -7.81 23.87 1.14
N THR A 362 -8.90 23.90 0.38
CA THR A 362 -8.98 24.32 -1.03
C THR A 362 -9.96 25.48 -1.20
N THR A 363 -9.62 26.48 -2.01
CA THR A 363 -10.60 27.42 -2.59
C THR A 363 -10.31 27.69 -4.07
N SER A 364 -11.38 27.65 -4.86
CA SER A 364 -11.48 27.79 -6.32
C SER A 364 -11.74 29.24 -6.75
N ASP A 365 -11.42 29.60 -8.01
CA ASP A 365 -12.40 30.26 -8.90
C ASP A 365 -11.93 30.46 -10.37
N SER A 366 -12.93 30.41 -11.25
CA SER A 366 -13.01 30.22 -12.71
C SER A 366 -12.80 31.44 -13.64
N HIS A 367 -12.45 31.23 -14.94
CA HIS A 367 -13.28 31.55 -16.15
C HIS A 367 -12.54 31.72 -17.52
N LYS A 368 -12.92 30.86 -18.50
CA LYS A 368 -13.23 31.04 -19.97
C LYS A 368 -12.38 31.96 -20.89
N LEU A 369 -11.86 31.43 -22.03
CA LEU A 369 -12.30 31.70 -23.44
C LEU A 369 -11.31 31.25 -24.56
N SER A 370 -11.76 30.32 -25.42
CA SER A 370 -11.72 30.20 -26.91
C SER A 370 -10.44 30.36 -27.77
N ASP A 371 -10.20 29.30 -28.57
CA ASP A 371 -9.96 29.19 -30.03
C ASP A 371 -8.78 29.97 -30.66
N ASP A 372 -7.98 29.50 -31.63
CA ASP A 372 -8.00 28.39 -32.57
C ASP A 372 -6.61 28.41 -33.26
N HIS A 373 -5.98 27.27 -33.60
CA HIS A 373 -5.31 27.06 -34.90
C HIS A 373 -4.59 25.70 -35.06
N LYS A 374 -4.74 25.19 -36.29
CA LYS A 374 -4.44 23.85 -36.80
C LYS A 374 -2.96 23.55 -37.04
N ALA A 375 -2.55 22.42 -36.51
CA ALA A 375 -2.04 21.21 -37.18
C ALA A 375 -1.03 21.34 -38.36
N SER A 376 0.10 20.65 -38.19
CA SER A 376 0.84 20.02 -39.28
C SER A 376 1.21 18.58 -38.91
N SER A 377 0.61 17.67 -39.66
CA SER A 377 0.62 16.23 -39.61
C SER A 377 1.96 15.58 -40.00
N PHE A 378 2.34 14.53 -39.29
CA PHE A 378 2.96 13.35 -39.91
C PHE A 378 2.23 12.11 -39.37
N LEU A 379 1.47 11.48 -40.27
CA LEU A 379 0.67 10.28 -40.05
C LEU A 379 1.46 9.02 -40.42
N PRO A 380 0.96 7.83 -40.03
CA PRO A 380 1.75 6.78 -39.41
C PRO A 380 1.74 5.50 -40.24
N HIS A 381 2.42 4.47 -39.75
CA HIS A 381 2.19 3.10 -40.20
C HIS A 381 1.03 2.49 -39.42
N SER A 382 -0.07 2.31 -40.15
CA SER A 382 -1.27 1.60 -39.73
C SER A 382 -1.21 0.13 -40.15
N SER A 383 -2.18 -0.59 -39.58
CA SER A 383 -2.77 -1.87 -39.94
C SER A 383 -2.30 -3.06 -39.11
N SER A 384 -3.16 -3.93 -38.59
CA SER A 384 -4.62 -3.92 -38.42
C SER A 384 -4.98 -5.27 -37.80
N SER A 385 -5.90 -5.31 -36.85
CA SER A 385 -7.02 -6.27 -36.86
C SER A 385 -7.91 -6.06 -35.64
N SER A 386 -9.13 -5.60 -35.89
CA SER A 386 -10.25 -5.67 -34.96
C SER A 386 -10.60 -7.13 -34.63
N PRO A 387 -11.04 -7.43 -33.40
CA PRO A 387 -11.94 -8.53 -33.16
C PRO A 387 -13.35 -7.97 -32.97
N SER A 388 -14.18 -8.07 -34.01
CA SER A 388 -15.59 -8.36 -33.77
C SER A 388 -15.65 -9.83 -33.31
N SER A 389 -15.67 -10.08 -32.01
CA SER A 389 -15.90 -11.42 -31.47
C SER A 389 -17.00 -11.36 -30.42
N THR A 390 -18.22 -11.64 -30.85
CA THR A 390 -19.22 -12.29 -30.01
C THR A 390 -18.70 -13.69 -29.67
N SER A 391 -17.72 -13.74 -28.77
CA SER A 391 -17.41 -14.97 -28.06
C SER A 391 -18.66 -15.34 -27.24
N PRO A 392 -19.14 -16.59 -27.32
CA PRO A 392 -20.30 -17.00 -26.56
C PRO A 392 -19.98 -16.89 -25.08
N SER A 393 -20.64 -15.94 -24.41
CA SER A 393 -20.54 -15.72 -22.98
C SER A 393 -20.79 -17.02 -22.19
N THR A 394 -20.12 -17.26 -21.07
CA THR A 394 -20.31 -18.49 -20.28
C THR A 394 -21.78 -18.70 -19.86
N PRO A 395 -22.25 -19.95 -19.65
CA PRO A 395 -23.59 -20.20 -19.13
C PRO A 395 -23.91 -19.43 -17.85
N GLU A 396 -22.92 -19.27 -16.96
CA GLU A 396 -23.03 -18.56 -15.70
C GLU A 396 -23.33 -17.07 -15.89
N ILE A 397 -22.56 -16.37 -16.74
CA ILE A 397 -22.83 -14.94 -16.99
C ILE A 397 -24.14 -14.74 -17.74
N ARG A 398 -24.55 -15.67 -18.63
CA ARG A 398 -25.87 -15.58 -19.29
C ARG A 398 -26.99 -15.68 -18.28
N ALA A 399 -26.95 -16.67 -17.40
CA ALA A 399 -27.93 -16.82 -16.33
C ALA A 399 -27.98 -15.55 -15.46
N TYR A 400 -26.82 -15.01 -15.09
CA TYR A 400 -26.73 -13.75 -14.36
C TYR A 400 -27.38 -12.58 -15.10
N LEU A 401 -27.10 -12.39 -16.40
CA LEU A 401 -27.69 -11.31 -17.21
C LEU A 401 -29.19 -11.51 -17.48
N ASP A 402 -29.65 -12.76 -17.50
CA ASP A 402 -31.07 -13.10 -17.62
C ASP A 402 -31.84 -12.77 -16.33
N GLU A 403 -31.23 -12.92 -15.16
CA GLU A 403 -31.83 -12.64 -13.85
C GLU A 403 -31.67 -11.17 -13.39
N THR A 404 -30.67 -10.46 -13.92
CA THR A 404 -30.35 -9.09 -13.52
C THR A 404 -30.60 -8.07 -14.63
N GLU A 405 -30.79 -6.81 -14.25
CA GLU A 405 -30.82 -5.66 -15.15
C GLU A 405 -29.86 -4.56 -14.67
N GLU A 406 -29.44 -3.70 -15.60
CA GLU A 406 -28.67 -2.48 -15.26
C GLU A 406 -29.57 -1.56 -14.44
N ASP A 407 -29.05 -1.08 -13.31
CA ASP A 407 -29.78 -0.14 -12.45
C ASP A 407 -29.78 1.28 -13.06
N THR A 408 -30.52 2.21 -12.47
CA THR A 408 -30.44 3.62 -12.87
C THR A 408 -29.18 4.28 -12.31
N ARG A 409 -28.58 5.23 -13.04
CA ARG A 409 -27.44 6.03 -12.56
C ARG A 409 -27.78 6.70 -11.23
N GLY A 410 -26.93 6.53 -10.21
CA GLY A 410 -27.20 7.03 -8.86
C GLY A 410 -28.27 6.26 -8.07
N GLY A 411 -28.74 5.11 -8.59
CA GLY A 411 -29.83 4.31 -8.05
C GLY A 411 -29.47 3.44 -6.84
N PRO A 412 -30.37 2.53 -6.42
CA PRO A 412 -30.18 1.69 -5.24
C PRO A 412 -28.88 0.88 -5.20
N ALA A 413 -28.46 0.28 -6.31
CA ALA A 413 -27.21 -0.51 -6.37
C ALA A 413 -25.98 0.37 -6.16
N TYR A 414 -26.01 1.61 -6.68
CA TYR A 414 -24.96 2.59 -6.48
C TYR A 414 -24.89 3.06 -5.01
N GLN A 415 -26.03 3.36 -4.39
CA GLN A 415 -26.05 3.75 -2.97
C GLN A 415 -25.58 2.62 -2.07
N HIS A 416 -26.00 1.37 -2.36
CA HIS A 416 -25.51 0.21 -1.61
C HIS A 416 -23.98 0.05 -1.72
N LEU A 417 -23.40 0.26 -2.91
CA LEU A 417 -21.94 0.27 -3.05
C LEU A 417 -21.30 1.36 -2.19
N LYS A 418 -21.78 2.59 -2.28
CA LYS A 418 -21.22 3.72 -1.52
C LYS A 418 -21.26 3.49 -0.03
N ASP A 419 -22.41 3.07 0.50
CA ASP A 419 -22.58 2.80 1.93
C ASP A 419 -21.65 1.68 2.39
N THR A 420 -21.48 0.65 1.56
CA THR A 420 -20.59 -0.48 1.87
C THR A 420 -19.12 -0.03 1.88
N LEU A 421 -18.67 0.71 0.87
CA LEU A 421 -17.30 1.20 0.80
C LEU A 421 -16.99 2.24 1.88
N GLU A 422 -17.93 3.12 2.23
CA GLU A 422 -17.78 4.06 3.34
C GLU A 422 -17.63 3.31 4.67
N ALA A 423 -18.42 2.25 4.89
CA ALA A 423 -18.29 1.42 6.08
C ALA A 423 -16.90 0.74 6.16
N LEU A 424 -16.37 0.24 5.04
CA LEU A 424 -15.03 -0.35 4.97
C LEU A 424 -13.91 0.68 5.17
N ALA A 425 -14.09 1.90 4.66
CA ALA A 425 -13.15 2.99 4.88
C ALA A 425 -13.16 3.46 6.34
N GLN A 426 -14.35 3.54 6.95
CA GLN A 426 -14.48 3.85 8.37
C GLN A 426 -13.85 2.76 9.25
N GLU A 427 -14.07 1.48 8.92
CA GLU A 427 -13.44 0.34 9.61
C GLU A 427 -11.91 0.48 9.58
N LYS A 428 -11.33 0.87 8.44
CA LYS A 428 -9.88 1.11 8.30
C LYS A 428 -9.39 2.27 9.15
N ARG A 429 -10.13 3.39 9.18
CA ARG A 429 -9.80 4.56 10.00
C ARG A 429 -9.84 4.25 11.50
N ASP A 430 -10.77 3.41 11.92
CA ASP A 430 -10.95 3.01 13.31
C ASP A 430 -10.02 1.86 13.74
N ASP A 431 -9.36 1.18 12.78
CA ASP A 431 -8.43 0.08 13.05
C ASP A 431 -7.11 0.63 13.62
N PRO A 432 -6.69 0.25 14.84
CA PRO A 432 -5.37 0.61 15.38
C PRO A 432 -4.20 0.11 14.49
N TYR A 433 -4.47 -0.85 13.61
CA TYR A 433 -3.59 -1.33 12.56
C TYR A 433 -4.23 -1.10 11.19
N ARG A 434 -4.22 0.15 10.73
CA ARG A 434 -4.75 0.59 9.42
C ARG A 434 -4.47 -0.37 8.25
N ASN A 435 -3.35 -1.12 8.28
CA ASN A 435 -2.95 -2.08 7.24
C ASN A 435 -3.07 -3.56 7.64
N SER A 436 -3.96 -3.89 8.58
CA SER A 436 -4.22 -5.25 9.07
C SER A 436 -4.56 -6.25 7.96
N TRP A 437 -5.18 -5.76 6.87
CA TRP A 437 -5.48 -6.51 5.65
C TRP A 437 -4.27 -7.25 5.07
N GLN A 438 -3.06 -6.72 5.24
CA GLN A 438 -1.83 -7.36 4.77
C GLN A 438 -1.69 -8.77 5.36
N LEU A 439 -2.15 -8.99 6.59
CA LEU A 439 -2.05 -10.27 7.29
C LEU A 439 -3.21 -11.24 7.02
N LYS A 440 -4.21 -10.90 6.20
CA LYS A 440 -5.39 -11.76 5.99
C LYS A 440 -5.08 -13.03 5.18
N GLN A 441 -4.05 -13.02 4.33
CA GLN A 441 -3.61 -14.17 3.51
C GLN A 441 -2.25 -14.69 4.02
N ARG A 442 -2.20 -15.94 4.54
CA ARG A 442 -1.07 -16.47 5.33
C ARG A 442 -0.64 -17.91 4.99
N GLY A 443 -1.23 -18.51 3.96
CA GLY A 443 -0.93 -19.89 3.54
C GLY A 443 0.35 -20.00 2.70
N GLY A 444 0.41 -21.05 1.88
CA GLY A 444 1.53 -21.28 0.95
C GLY A 444 2.78 -21.94 1.56
N GLN A 445 2.70 -22.46 2.79
CA GLN A 445 3.83 -23.17 3.39
C GLN A 445 4.20 -24.40 2.53
N GLY A 446 5.46 -24.45 2.09
CA GLY A 446 5.97 -25.50 1.21
C GLY A 446 5.95 -25.14 -0.28
N GLU A 447 5.35 -24.00 -0.66
CA GLU A 447 5.42 -23.47 -2.01
C GLU A 447 6.75 -22.74 -2.28
N PRO A 448 7.14 -22.55 -3.55
CA PRO A 448 8.26 -21.68 -3.91
C PRO A 448 8.07 -20.26 -3.36
N TYR A 449 9.17 -19.63 -2.94
CA TYR A 449 9.18 -18.24 -2.45
C TYR A 449 8.25 -17.99 -1.24
N TYR A 450 7.90 -19.03 -0.48
CA TYR A 450 7.17 -18.89 0.77
C TYR A 450 7.93 -18.00 1.77
N TYR A 451 7.24 -16.98 2.27
CA TYR A 451 7.64 -16.23 3.45
C TYR A 451 6.67 -16.49 4.59
N ASP A 452 7.22 -16.55 5.80
CA ASP A 452 6.40 -16.45 6.98
C ASP A 452 5.67 -15.09 7.02
N ALA A 453 4.34 -15.08 7.02
CA ALA A 453 3.56 -13.86 6.96
C ALA A 453 3.85 -12.89 8.13
N ASP A 454 4.01 -13.41 9.36
CA ASP A 454 4.34 -12.58 10.53
C ASP A 454 5.78 -12.07 10.49
N GLY A 455 6.71 -12.94 10.06
CA GLY A 455 8.11 -12.59 9.87
C GLY A 455 8.31 -11.53 8.79
N TRP A 456 7.55 -11.63 7.70
CA TRP A 456 7.53 -10.64 6.63
C TRP A 456 7.01 -9.29 7.13
N GLU A 457 5.87 -9.28 7.85
CA GLU A 457 5.32 -8.05 8.41
C GLU A 457 6.31 -7.36 9.34
N LYS A 458 6.97 -8.13 10.21
CA LYS A 458 8.01 -7.60 11.07
C LYS A 458 9.19 -7.00 10.27
N ALA A 459 9.59 -7.63 9.17
CA ALA A 459 10.64 -7.11 8.31
C ALA A 459 10.20 -5.83 7.57
N LEU A 460 8.94 -5.75 7.15
CA LEU A 460 8.35 -4.53 6.58
C LEU A 460 8.43 -3.39 7.59
N GLN A 461 7.94 -3.59 8.83
CA GLN A 461 7.99 -2.57 9.88
C GLN A 461 9.42 -2.09 10.18
N MET A 462 10.38 -3.01 10.26
CA MET A 462 11.80 -2.64 10.41
C MET A 462 12.31 -1.77 9.25
N THR A 463 11.84 -2.03 8.03
CA THR A 463 12.23 -1.27 6.83
C THR A 463 11.54 0.10 6.78
N ILE A 464 10.28 0.18 7.23
CA ILE A 464 9.55 1.44 7.43
C ILE A 464 10.31 2.33 8.43
N GLU A 465 10.64 1.81 9.61
CA GLU A 465 11.41 2.56 10.61
C GLU A 465 12.79 2.98 10.10
N ALA A 466 13.44 2.15 9.28
CA ALA A 466 14.71 2.52 8.66
C ALA A 466 14.53 3.69 7.68
N GLY A 467 13.48 3.69 6.86
CA GLY A 467 13.15 4.81 5.97
C GLY A 467 12.93 6.12 6.73
N VAL A 468 12.14 6.09 7.80
CA VAL A 468 11.90 7.26 8.67
C VAL A 468 13.23 7.79 9.21
N ARG A 469 14.06 6.93 9.80
CA ARG A 469 15.38 7.34 10.33
C ARG A 469 16.30 7.91 9.25
N ILE A 470 16.32 7.32 8.06
CA ILE A 470 17.14 7.83 6.95
C ILE A 470 16.65 9.22 6.54
N ASN A 471 15.33 9.45 6.46
CA ASN A 471 14.76 10.76 6.16
C ASN A 471 15.14 11.80 7.23
N GLU A 472 15.01 11.45 8.50
CA GLU A 472 15.37 12.32 9.62
C GLU A 472 16.85 12.72 9.55
N GLU A 473 17.76 11.74 9.42
CA GLU A 473 19.21 11.98 9.32
C GLU A 473 19.59 12.76 8.07
N LYS A 474 18.94 12.47 6.94
CA LYS A 474 19.17 13.17 5.66
C LYS A 474 18.88 14.67 5.80
N TRP A 475 17.84 15.04 6.52
CA TRP A 475 17.40 16.44 6.58
C TRP A 475 17.73 17.14 7.89
N GLY A 476 18.25 16.40 8.87
CA GLY A 476 18.37 16.89 10.24
C GLY A 476 17.05 17.44 10.78
N HIS A 477 15.90 16.97 10.28
CA HIS A 477 14.56 17.34 10.76
C HIS A 477 13.65 16.11 10.98
N ARG A 478 12.81 16.13 12.04
CA ARG A 478 11.76 15.12 12.25
C ARG A 478 10.42 15.59 11.69
N GLY A 479 9.71 14.70 11.01
CA GLY A 479 8.42 15.00 10.39
C GLY A 479 8.55 15.50 8.94
N CYS A 480 7.45 16.02 8.41
CA CYS A 480 7.30 16.23 6.96
C CYS A 480 7.38 17.69 6.51
N ASP A 481 7.34 18.66 7.43
CA ASP A 481 7.47 20.07 7.08
C ASP A 481 8.93 20.50 6.92
N LEU A 482 9.61 19.96 5.90
CA LEU A 482 11.01 20.28 5.64
C LEU A 482 11.20 21.72 5.13
N VAL A 483 10.20 22.33 4.49
CA VAL A 483 10.37 23.65 3.84
C VAL A 483 9.85 24.80 4.72
N GLY A 484 8.70 24.66 5.36
CA GLY A 484 8.08 25.70 6.17
C GLY A 484 8.84 25.93 7.47
N GLU A 485 8.45 25.20 8.51
CA GLU A 485 9.10 25.22 9.82
C GLU A 485 10.52 24.63 9.75
N GLY A 486 10.72 23.59 8.93
CA GLY A 486 12.02 22.98 8.73
C GLY A 486 13.01 23.89 8.00
N GLN A 487 12.57 24.91 7.24
CA GLN A 487 13.46 25.86 6.54
C GLN A 487 14.59 25.23 5.70
N ARG A 488 14.45 23.97 5.31
CA ARG A 488 15.44 23.21 4.53
C ARG A 488 15.39 23.61 3.07
N LYS A 489 16.52 23.52 2.40
CA LYS A 489 16.68 23.86 0.98
C LYS A 489 17.29 22.72 0.20
N GLU A 490 17.07 22.75 -1.11
CA GLU A 490 17.77 21.85 -2.01
C GLU A 490 19.28 22.03 -1.87
N GLY A 491 19.99 20.91 -1.82
CA GLY A 491 21.43 20.86 -1.64
C GLY A 491 21.85 20.70 -0.19
N GLU A 492 20.97 20.89 0.79
CA GLU A 492 21.27 20.78 2.24
C GLU A 492 21.24 19.34 2.78
N GLN A 493 20.92 18.35 1.94
CA GLN A 493 20.84 16.95 2.33
C GLN A 493 22.16 16.46 2.94
N TRP A 494 22.07 15.79 4.09
CA TRP A 494 23.18 15.21 4.86
C TRP A 494 24.19 16.22 5.43
N MET A 495 23.87 17.52 5.44
CA MET A 495 24.80 18.57 5.90
C MET A 495 24.37 19.26 7.19
N LEU A 496 23.10 19.16 7.56
CA LEU A 496 22.56 19.89 8.70
C LEU A 496 22.67 19.07 9.98
N GLU A 497 22.94 19.76 11.08
CA GLU A 497 22.79 19.19 12.41
C GLU A 497 21.32 18.91 12.70
N HIS A 498 21.06 17.96 13.61
CA HIS A 498 19.71 17.64 14.06
C HIS A 498 19.10 18.84 14.78
N ASP A 499 17.83 19.12 14.53
CA ASP A 499 17.04 20.08 15.32
C ASP A 499 16.30 19.45 16.51
N TRP A 500 16.68 18.22 16.87
CA TRP A 500 16.25 17.50 18.07
C TRP A 500 17.45 16.99 18.88
N GLU A 501 17.17 16.61 20.14
CA GLU A 501 18.16 16.02 21.08
C GLU A 501 18.24 14.49 21.04
#